data_AF-A0A0D2JXD9-F1
#
_entry.id   AF-A0A0D2JXD9-F1
#
_cell.length_a   1.000
_cell.length_b   1.000
_cell.length_c   1.000
_cell.angle_alpha   90.00
_cell.angle_beta   90.00
_cell.angle_gamma   90.00
#
_symmetry.space_group_name_H-M   'P 1'
#
loop_
_entity.id
_entity.type
_entity.pdbx_description
1 polymer ?
#
loop_
_entity_poly.entity_id
_entity_poly.type
_entity_poly.pdbx_seq_one_letter_code
_entity_poly.pdbx_strand_id
1 'polypeptide(L)'
;MLDDQGRVIHIDFGFMLTNAPGRLPGGVGFENAPMKLTREVLEVIGSDSNGAPSEMFDYFKVLCIQGFLAARKQRDRIVTPVQVMARSGFPCFQGGGDRAVRALAARFAPALSEGEVVQHVLGLIGDSLDSWSTRQYDYYQRVLNGIL
;
A
#
# COMPACT_ATOMS: atom_id res chain seq x y z
N MET A 1 3.54 3.14 -14.77
CA MET A 1 4.40 3.39 -15.97
C MET A 1 5.80 2.92 -15.63
N LEU A 2 6.49 2.30 -16.59
CA LEU A 2 7.85 1.78 -16.48
C LEU A 2 8.67 2.38 -17.62
N ASP A 3 9.89 2.82 -17.35
CA ASP A 3 10.81 3.31 -18.39
C ASP A 3 11.90 2.30 -18.74
N ASP A 4 12.75 2.68 -19.71
CA ASP A 4 13.85 1.87 -20.23
C ASP A 4 15.00 1.64 -19.23
N GLN A 5 15.04 2.43 -18.16
CA GLN A 5 15.99 2.27 -17.05
C GLN A 5 15.41 1.42 -15.90
N GLY A 6 14.20 0.89 -16.05
CA GLY A 6 13.55 0.06 -15.03
C GLY A 6 12.88 0.85 -13.90
N ARG A 7 12.69 2.16 -14.04
CA ARG A 7 12.05 3.00 -13.00
C ARG A 7 10.54 2.93 -13.13
N VAL A 8 9.88 2.66 -12.00
CA VAL A 8 8.42 2.55 -11.92
C VAL A 8 7.82 3.80 -11.29
N ILE A 9 6.79 4.36 -11.92
CA ILE A 9 5.94 5.40 -11.33
C ILE A 9 4.47 4.97 -11.35
N HIS A 10 3.77 5.26 -10.26
CA HIS A 10 2.31 5.15 -10.22
C HIS A 10 1.71 6.37 -10.94
N ILE A 11 0.67 6.12 -11.72
CA ILE A 11 -0.10 7.15 -12.43
C ILE A 11 -1.56 7.09 -11.97
N ASP A 12 -2.32 8.14 -12.28
CA ASP A 12 -3.74 8.27 -11.95
C ASP A 12 -4.02 8.26 -10.43
N PHE A 13 -3.98 9.45 -9.84
CA PHE A 13 -4.29 9.68 -8.42
C PHE A 13 -5.74 10.15 -8.20
N GLY A 14 -6.68 9.74 -9.06
CA GLY A 14 -8.10 10.07 -8.92
C GLY A 14 -8.70 9.61 -7.58
N PHE A 15 -8.08 8.62 -6.93
CA PHE A 15 -8.43 8.12 -5.60
C PHE A 15 -7.25 8.24 -4.63
N MET A 16 -7.47 8.95 -3.53
CA MET A 16 -6.52 9.18 -2.45
C MET A 16 -7.22 9.51 -1.12
N LEU A 17 -6.54 9.25 0.00
CA LEU A 17 -7.06 9.52 1.35
C LEU A 17 -8.38 8.79 1.65
N THR A 18 -9.53 9.46 1.48
CA THR A 18 -10.85 8.91 1.85
C THR A 18 -11.75 8.54 0.68
N ASN A 19 -11.39 8.90 -0.56
CA ASN A 19 -12.11 8.41 -1.73
C ASN A 19 -11.44 7.12 -2.26
N ALA A 20 -12.26 6.16 -2.66
CA ALA A 20 -11.85 4.88 -3.19
C ALA A 20 -12.85 4.44 -4.26
N PRO A 21 -12.42 3.73 -5.31
CA PRO A 21 -13.32 3.18 -6.31
C PRO A 21 -14.19 2.09 -5.67
N GLY A 22 -15.48 2.06 -6.02
CA GLY A 22 -16.39 1.00 -5.59
C GLY A 22 -16.86 1.06 -4.13
N ARG A 23 -16.79 2.23 -3.47
CA ARG A 23 -17.36 2.40 -2.13
C ARG A 23 -18.89 2.26 -2.19
N LEU A 24 -19.39 1.06 -1.88
CA LEU A 24 -20.82 0.82 -1.68
C LEU A 24 -21.32 1.59 -0.44
N PRO A 25 -22.64 1.85 -0.32
CA PRO A 25 -23.23 2.30 0.93
C PRO A 25 -22.85 1.31 2.04
N GLY A 26 -22.11 1.76 3.05
CA GLY A 26 -21.57 0.90 4.12
C GLY A 26 -20.03 0.87 4.23
N GLY A 27 -19.30 1.49 3.29
CA GLY A 27 -17.88 1.81 3.49
C GLY A 27 -16.88 0.68 3.24
N VAL A 28 -17.31 -0.45 2.67
CA VAL A 28 -16.42 -1.55 2.27
C VAL A 28 -15.71 -1.16 0.96
N GLY A 29 -14.39 -1.00 1.01
CA GLY A 29 -13.55 -0.80 -0.16
C GLY A 29 -13.19 -2.14 -0.80
N PHE A 30 -13.11 -2.16 -2.14
CA PHE A 30 -12.69 -3.34 -2.92
C PHE A 30 -11.20 -3.68 -2.73
N GLU A 31 -10.42 -2.78 -2.13
CA GLU A 31 -8.98 -2.89 -2.03
C GLU A 31 -8.53 -2.62 -0.59
N ASN A 32 -8.14 -3.69 0.11
CA ASN A 32 -7.76 -3.64 1.51
C ASN A 32 -6.26 -3.91 1.74
N ALA A 33 -5.49 -4.13 0.67
CA ALA A 33 -4.05 -4.38 0.76
C ALA A 33 -3.31 -3.09 1.16
N PRO A 34 -2.42 -3.12 2.16
CA PRO A 34 -1.64 -1.95 2.55
C PRO A 34 -0.68 -1.44 1.48
N MET A 35 -0.14 -2.35 0.65
CA MET A 35 0.77 -2.06 -0.45
C MET A 35 0.32 -2.75 -1.74
N LYS A 36 0.68 -2.14 -2.87
CA LYS A 36 0.52 -2.71 -4.20
C LYS A 36 1.73 -3.55 -4.57
N LEU A 37 1.75 -4.80 -4.11
CA LEU A 37 2.77 -5.78 -4.46
C LEU A 37 2.12 -6.88 -5.28
N THR A 38 2.09 -6.69 -6.60
CA THR A 38 1.54 -7.72 -7.49
C THR A 38 2.55 -8.85 -7.69
N ARG A 39 2.07 -10.01 -8.12
CA ARG A 39 2.92 -11.16 -8.43
C ARG A 39 4.02 -10.82 -9.44
N GLU A 40 3.70 -10.06 -10.48
CA GLU A 40 4.64 -9.68 -11.54
C GLU A 40 5.77 -8.79 -10.99
N VAL A 41 5.46 -7.91 -10.03
CA VAL A 41 6.48 -7.12 -9.33
C VAL A 41 7.42 -8.02 -8.53
N LEU A 42 6.89 -9.04 -7.85
CA LEU A 42 7.70 -9.99 -7.09
C LEU A 42 8.60 -10.83 -8.01
N GLU A 43 8.05 -11.32 -9.11
CA GLU A 43 8.80 -12.08 -10.12
C GLU A 43 9.96 -11.25 -10.69
N VAL A 44 9.74 -9.97 -10.97
CA VAL A 44 10.80 -9.04 -11.43
C VAL A 44 11.85 -8.78 -10.35
N ILE A 45 11.45 -8.70 -9.08
CA ILE A 45 12.38 -8.59 -7.94
C ILE A 45 13.13 -9.92 -7.71
N GLY A 46 12.74 -11.02 -8.36
CA GLY A 46 13.36 -12.33 -8.21
C GLY A 46 12.85 -13.09 -6.99
N SER A 47 11.60 -12.86 -6.60
CA SER A 47 10.85 -13.63 -5.60
C SER A 47 9.66 -14.31 -6.27
N ASP A 48 9.14 -15.37 -5.65
CA ASP A 48 7.93 -16.01 -6.15
C ASP A 48 6.66 -15.29 -5.67
N SER A 49 5.49 -15.75 -6.10
CA SER A 49 4.20 -15.18 -5.68
C SER A 49 3.93 -15.28 -4.17
N ASN A 50 4.72 -16.05 -3.43
CA ASN A 50 4.63 -16.23 -1.99
C ASN A 50 5.67 -15.39 -1.23
N GLY A 51 6.44 -14.57 -1.95
CA GLY A 51 7.51 -13.79 -1.34
C GLY A 51 8.69 -14.66 -0.88
N ALA A 52 8.98 -15.76 -1.60
CA ALA A 52 10.11 -16.63 -1.29
C ALA A 52 11.39 -15.81 -1.02
N PRO A 53 12.17 -16.17 0.01
CA PRO A 53 13.38 -15.45 0.36
C PRO A 53 14.31 -15.34 -0.85
N SER A 54 14.61 -14.12 -1.25
CA SER A 54 15.63 -13.82 -2.24
C SER A 54 16.38 -12.59 -1.78
N GLU A 55 17.67 -12.53 -2.10
CA GLU A 55 18.54 -11.42 -1.69
C GLU A 55 17.97 -10.06 -2.14
N MET A 56 17.42 -10.01 -3.36
CA MET A 56 16.80 -8.81 -3.91
C MET A 56 15.48 -8.45 -3.22
N PHE A 57 14.69 -9.43 -2.81
CA PHE A 57 13.47 -9.15 -2.04
C PHE A 57 13.78 -8.69 -0.62
N ASP A 58 14.82 -9.23 0.01
CA ASP A 58 15.29 -8.74 1.31
C ASP A 58 15.87 -7.33 1.20
N TYR A 59 16.61 -7.03 0.13
CA TYR A 59 17.06 -5.67 -0.17
C TYR A 59 15.88 -4.71 -0.38
N PHE A 60 14.85 -5.12 -1.11
CA PHE A 60 13.61 -4.36 -1.26
C PHE A 60 12.96 -4.04 0.09
N LYS A 61 12.84 -5.03 1.00
CA LYS A 61 12.30 -4.81 2.36
C LYS A 61 13.14 -3.78 3.12
N VAL A 62 14.47 -3.87 3.05
CA VAL A 62 15.38 -2.89 3.68
C VAL A 62 15.12 -1.48 3.15
N LEU A 63 14.99 -1.31 1.83
CA LEU A 63 14.67 -0.02 1.22
C LEU A 63 13.30 0.51 1.66
N CYS A 64 12.28 -0.34 1.78
CA CYS A 64 10.97 0.05 2.30
C CYS A 64 11.04 0.55 3.75
N ILE A 65 11.79 -0.14 4.61
CA ILE A 65 12.00 0.26 6.01
C ILE A 65 12.70 1.62 6.07
N GLN A 66 13.79 1.79 5.33
CA GLN A 66 14.55 3.04 5.27
C GLN A 66 13.68 4.20 4.74
N GLY A 67 12.93 3.97 3.66
CA GLY A 67 12.01 4.94 3.08
C GLY A 67 10.91 5.34 4.05
N PHE A 68 10.32 4.38 4.77
CA PHE A 68 9.30 4.65 5.78
C PHE A 68 9.86 5.49 6.94
N LEU A 69 11.04 5.13 7.46
CA LEU A 69 11.71 5.91 8.52
C LEU A 69 12.04 7.33 8.06
N ALA A 70 12.50 7.51 6.82
CA ALA A 70 12.77 8.82 6.24
C ALA A 70 11.49 9.66 6.10
N ALA A 71 10.42 9.06 5.58
CA ALA A 71 9.12 9.72 5.46
C ALA A 71 8.53 10.08 6.83
N ARG A 72 8.68 9.19 7.82
CA ARG A 72 8.26 9.42 9.21
C ARG A 72 8.96 10.62 9.84
N LYS A 73 10.26 10.81 9.61
CA LYS A 73 11.01 12.00 10.05
C LYS A 73 10.47 13.30 9.44
N GLN A 74 9.85 13.23 8.27
CA GLN A 74 9.27 14.37 7.54
C GLN A 74 7.74 14.43 7.63
N ARG A 75 7.11 13.67 8.54
CA ARG A 75 5.64 13.55 8.68
C ARG A 75 4.94 14.90 8.61
N ASP A 76 5.36 15.87 9.41
CA ASP A 76 4.66 17.16 9.52
C ASP A 76 4.72 17.95 8.20
N ARG A 77 5.82 17.86 7.46
CA ARG A 77 5.93 18.48 6.13
C ARG A 77 4.93 17.88 5.13
N ILE A 78 4.52 16.63 5.33
CA ILE A 78 3.54 15.96 4.47
C ILE A 78 2.10 16.19 4.97
N VAL A 79 1.88 16.08 6.28
CA VAL A 79 0.54 16.17 6.89
C VAL A 79 0.02 17.61 6.91
N THR A 80 0.87 18.60 7.17
CA THR A 80 0.44 20.01 7.28
C THR A 80 -0.20 20.55 5.99
N PRO A 81 0.37 20.36 4.79
CA PRO A 81 -0.31 20.76 3.55
C PRO A 81 -1.68 20.10 3.36
N VAL A 82 -1.79 18.80 3.68
CA VAL A 82 -3.06 18.07 3.60
C VAL A 82 -4.09 18.63 4.59
N GLN A 83 -3.63 19.03 5.79
CA GLN A 83 -4.47 19.67 6.79
C GLN A 83 -5.01 21.04 6.32
N VAL A 84 -4.20 21.86 5.68
CA VAL A 84 -4.64 23.14 5.09
C VAL A 84 -5.71 22.90 4.02
N MET A 85 -5.55 21.85 3.22
CA MET A 85 -6.48 21.51 2.14
C MET A 85 -7.75 20.78 2.61
N ALA A 86 -7.87 20.42 3.89
CA ALA A 86 -8.94 19.57 4.40
C ALA A 86 -10.35 20.15 4.20
N ARG A 87 -10.48 21.46 3.98
CA ARG A 87 -11.75 22.18 3.73
C ARG A 87 -11.92 22.66 2.28
N SER A 88 -11.05 22.21 1.37
CA SER A 88 -11.06 22.61 -0.06
C SER A 88 -12.31 22.16 -0.84
N GLY A 89 -13.06 21.17 -0.33
CA GLY A 89 -14.17 20.56 -1.05
C GLY A 89 -13.76 19.49 -2.06
N PHE A 90 -12.48 19.11 -2.13
CA PHE A 90 -12.03 18.06 -3.04
C PHE A 90 -12.62 16.68 -2.70
N PRO A 91 -12.85 15.80 -3.71
CA PRO A 91 -13.44 14.48 -3.51
C PRO A 91 -12.73 13.62 -2.45
N CYS A 92 -11.40 13.72 -2.34
CA CYS A 92 -10.60 12.98 -1.37
C CYS A 92 -10.86 13.35 0.10
N PHE A 93 -11.59 14.44 0.37
CA PHE A 93 -12.00 14.88 1.71
C PHE A 93 -13.50 14.69 2.00
N GLN A 94 -14.29 14.13 1.06
CA GLN A 94 -15.73 13.93 1.27
C GLN A 94 -16.05 13.00 2.45
N GLY A 95 -15.13 12.10 2.83
CA GLY A 95 -15.24 11.28 4.04
C GLY A 95 -14.97 12.03 5.36
N GLY A 96 -14.78 13.35 5.31
CA GLY A 96 -14.42 14.24 6.42
C GLY A 96 -12.94 14.62 6.38
N GLY A 97 -12.64 15.91 6.20
CA GLY A 97 -11.28 16.45 6.14
C GLY A 97 -10.43 16.09 7.36
N ASP A 98 -10.96 16.31 8.57
CA ASP A 98 -10.25 15.98 9.81
C ASP A 98 -9.99 14.47 9.94
N ARG A 99 -10.92 13.64 9.47
CA ARG A 99 -10.75 12.18 9.44
C ARG A 99 -9.63 11.79 8.47
N ALA A 100 -9.57 12.40 7.30
CA ALA A 100 -8.52 12.16 6.31
C ALA A 100 -7.14 12.52 6.86
N VAL A 101 -7.01 13.69 7.49
CA VAL A 101 -5.76 14.18 8.10
C VAL A 101 -5.32 13.25 9.24
N ARG A 102 -6.23 12.88 10.15
CA ARG A 102 -5.92 11.96 11.24
C ARG A 102 -5.50 10.58 10.73
N ALA A 103 -6.21 10.05 9.74
CA ALA A 103 -5.87 8.76 9.14
C ALA A 103 -4.50 8.80 8.44
N LEU A 104 -4.18 9.87 7.71
CA LEU A 104 -2.87 10.06 7.10
C LEU A 104 -1.77 10.15 8.16
N ALA A 105 -1.96 10.94 9.23
CA ALA A 105 -0.99 11.06 10.31
C ALA A 105 -0.74 9.72 11.02
N ALA A 106 -1.79 8.91 11.21
CA ALA A 106 -1.69 7.58 11.80
C ALA A 106 -0.84 6.61 10.96
N ARG A 107 -0.85 6.73 9.62
CA ARG A 107 -0.04 5.88 8.72
C ARG A 107 1.47 6.02 8.93
N PHE A 108 1.93 7.10 9.57
CA PHE A 108 3.35 7.28 9.93
C PHE A 108 3.73 6.60 11.26
N ALA A 109 2.80 5.85 11.87
CA ALA A 109 3.00 5.09 13.11
C ALA A 109 3.73 5.89 14.22
N PRO A 110 3.21 7.08 14.59
CA PRO A 110 3.93 7.99 15.49
C PRO A 110 4.19 7.41 16.89
N ALA A 111 3.35 6.48 17.35
CA ALA A 111 3.46 5.84 18.66
C ALA A 111 4.52 4.74 18.76
N LEU A 112 5.03 4.25 17.62
CA LEU A 112 6.01 3.14 17.60
C LEU A 112 7.45 3.67 17.76
N SER A 113 8.32 2.96 18.45
CA SER A 113 9.77 3.21 18.39
C SER A 113 10.35 2.91 17.00
N GLU A 114 11.61 3.29 16.75
CA GLU A 114 12.27 2.94 15.48
C GLU A 114 12.39 1.41 15.28
N GLY A 115 12.66 0.67 16.36
CA GLY A 115 12.71 -0.80 16.32
C GLY A 115 11.34 -1.44 16.01
N GLU A 116 10.26 -0.93 16.61
CA GLU A 116 8.90 -1.40 16.32
C GLU A 116 8.44 -1.05 14.90
N VAL A 117 8.93 0.06 14.33
CA VAL A 117 8.63 0.42 12.94
C VAL A 117 9.16 -0.61 11.94
N VAL A 118 10.31 -1.25 12.23
CA VAL A 118 10.83 -2.32 11.38
C VAL A 118 9.79 -3.44 11.25
N GLN A 119 9.27 -3.92 12.38
CA GLN A 119 8.26 -4.97 12.40
C GLN A 119 6.94 -4.52 11.78
N HIS A 120 6.55 -3.25 12.00
CA HIS A 120 5.36 -2.68 11.38
C HIS A 120 5.45 -2.71 9.84
N VAL A 121 6.55 -2.23 9.26
CA VAL A 121 6.73 -2.21 7.80
C VAL A 121 6.79 -3.62 7.21
N LEU A 122 7.49 -4.55 7.88
CA LEU A 122 7.50 -5.96 7.46
C LEU A 122 6.10 -6.58 7.50
N GLY A 123 5.29 -6.24 8.51
CA GLY A 123 3.88 -6.64 8.60
C GLY A 123 3.06 -6.10 7.42
N LEU A 124 3.20 -4.81 7.07
CA LEU A 124 2.49 -4.23 5.92
C LEU A 124 2.86 -4.95 4.60
N ILE A 125 4.13 -5.32 4.43
CA ILE A 125 4.58 -6.10 3.27
C ILE A 125 3.93 -7.48 3.29
N GLY A 126 3.99 -8.19 4.42
CA GLY A 126 3.36 -9.51 4.59
C GLY A 126 1.85 -9.51 4.32
N ASP A 127 1.11 -8.60 4.96
CA ASP A 127 -0.35 -8.43 4.77
C ASP A 127 -0.71 -8.17 3.30
N SER A 128 0.18 -7.47 2.57
CA SER A 128 -0.01 -7.20 1.14
C SER A 128 0.20 -8.45 0.29
N LEU A 129 1.14 -9.33 0.65
CA LEU A 129 1.31 -10.64 0.02
C LEU A 129 0.11 -11.56 0.33
N ASP A 130 -0.36 -11.58 1.58
CA ASP A 130 -1.45 -12.44 2.04
C ASP A 130 -2.81 -12.10 1.41
N SER A 131 -3.05 -10.81 1.19
CA SER A 131 -4.24 -10.32 0.49
C SER A 131 -4.36 -10.85 -0.95
N TRP A 132 -3.23 -11.21 -1.56
CA TRP A 132 -3.16 -11.79 -2.89
C TRP A 132 -3.06 -13.32 -2.85
N SER A 133 -2.26 -13.88 -1.93
CA SER A 133 -1.99 -15.32 -1.80
C SER A 133 -3.25 -16.12 -1.44
N THR A 134 -4.25 -15.49 -0.81
CA THR A 134 -5.39 -16.26 -0.27
C THR A 134 -6.68 -16.23 -1.10
N ARG A 135 -6.84 -15.51 -2.24
CA ARG A 135 -8.20 -15.41 -2.81
C ARG A 135 -8.52 -15.32 -4.31
N GLN A 136 -7.61 -15.36 -5.28
CA GLN A 136 -8.10 -15.21 -6.67
C GLN A 136 -7.38 -15.90 -7.83
N TYR A 137 -6.34 -16.72 -7.60
CA TYR A 137 -5.77 -17.53 -8.68
C TYR A 137 -6.31 -18.97 -8.68
N ASP A 138 -6.54 -19.57 -7.51
CA ASP A 138 -7.07 -20.92 -7.36
C ASP A 138 -8.50 -21.09 -7.88
N TYR A 139 -9.35 -20.07 -7.75
CA TYR A 139 -10.74 -20.15 -8.20
C TYR A 139 -10.86 -20.03 -9.72
N TYR A 140 -10.05 -19.18 -10.37
CA TYR A 140 -10.08 -19.03 -11.82
C TYR A 140 -9.49 -20.25 -12.55
N GLN A 141 -8.45 -20.90 -12.01
CA GLN A 141 -7.96 -22.16 -12.60
C GLN A 141 -8.94 -23.32 -12.42
N ARG A 142 -9.63 -23.43 -11.28
CA ARG A 142 -10.63 -24.49 -11.04
C ARG A 142 -11.86 -24.38 -11.95
N VAL A 143 -12.29 -23.15 -12.27
CA VAL A 143 -13.48 -22.91 -13.11
C VAL A 143 -13.17 -23.00 -14.61
N LEU A 144 -11.95 -22.64 -15.05
CA LEU A 144 -11.56 -22.69 -16.48
C LEU A 144 -10.93 -24.02 -16.92
N ASN A 145 -10.22 -24.74 -16.05
CA ASN A 145 -9.56 -26.02 -16.41
C ASN A 145 -10.37 -27.28 -16.05
N GLY A 146 -11.56 -27.14 -15.46
CA GLY A 146 -12.53 -28.24 -15.33
C GLY A 146 -12.05 -29.50 -14.60
N ILE A 147 -11.21 -29.36 -13.57
CA ILE A 147 -10.77 -30.51 -12.75
C ILE A 147 -11.62 -30.55 -11.48
N LEU A 148 -12.45 -31.60 -11.38
CA LEU A 148 -13.16 -32.01 -10.16
C LEU A 148 -12.17 -32.55 -9.13
#